data_AF-A0A957M8A6-F1
#
_entry.id   AF-A0A957M8A6-F1
#
_cell.length_a   1.000
_cell.length_b   1.000
_cell.length_c   1.000
_cell.angle_alpha   90.00
_cell.angle_beta   90.00
_cell.angle_gamma   90.00
#
_symmetry.space_group_name_H-M   'P 1'
#
loop_
_entity.id
_entity.type
_entity.pdbx_description
1 polymer ?
#
loop_
_entity_poly.entity_id
_entity_poly.type
_entity_poly.pdbx_seq_one_letter_code
_entity_poly.pdbx_strand_id
1 'polypeptide(L)'
;AQEVMRVALANGVTPQGFNGFDPFAFMPETPREESLRSLDEMVAFNRKSAKTHSGIWRDLAVRKRRTEVDAQLGPIVAIGAQLGVPTPLTARLVELIHDIEEGRRPLQTANLDELAALLG
;
A
#
# COMPACT_ATOMS: atom_id res chain seq x y z
N ALA A 1 -2.91 -4.70 0.99
CA ALA A 1 -3.67 -4.83 -0.28
C ALA A 1 -5.14 -5.17 -0.08
N GLN A 2 -5.49 -6.10 0.82
CA GLN A 2 -6.90 -6.53 1.04
C GLN A 2 -7.88 -5.40 1.41
N GLU A 3 -7.48 -4.37 2.18
CA GLU A 3 -8.32 -3.18 2.41
C GLU A 3 -8.71 -2.48 1.11
N VAL A 4 -7.73 -2.23 0.24
CA VAL A 4 -7.96 -1.62 -1.07
C VAL A 4 -8.90 -2.48 -1.91
N MET A 5 -8.73 -3.80 -1.91
CA MET A 5 -9.61 -4.71 -2.65
C MET A 5 -11.04 -4.72 -2.09
N ARG A 6 -11.22 -4.68 -0.76
CA ARG A 6 -12.55 -4.56 -0.13
C ARG A 6 -13.24 -3.26 -0.54
N VAL A 7 -12.53 -2.13 -0.51
CA VAL A 7 -13.09 -0.84 -0.94
C VAL A 7 -13.46 -0.87 -2.42
N ALA A 8 -12.58 -1.40 -3.29
CA ALA A 8 -12.87 -1.50 -4.71
C ALA A 8 -14.13 -2.33 -4.98
N LEU A 9 -14.27 -3.49 -4.35
CA LEU A 9 -15.43 -4.36 -4.46
C LEU A 9 -16.71 -3.66 -3.98
N ALA A 10 -16.67 -3.03 -2.81
CA ALA A 10 -17.82 -2.29 -2.27
C ALA A 10 -18.22 -1.09 -3.15
N ASN A 11 -17.26 -0.50 -3.87
CA ASN A 11 -17.49 0.60 -4.80
C ASN A 11 -17.88 0.14 -6.22
N GLY A 12 -18.09 -1.17 -6.44
CA GLY A 12 -18.44 -1.72 -7.76
C GLY A 12 -17.32 -1.62 -8.79
N VAL A 13 -16.07 -1.47 -8.36
CA VAL A 13 -14.88 -1.38 -9.23
C VAL A 13 -14.23 -2.76 -9.33
N THR A 14 -13.96 -3.23 -10.55
CA THR A 14 -13.18 -4.44 -10.79
C THR A 14 -11.69 -4.09 -10.91
N PRO A 15 -10.83 -4.48 -9.93
CA PRO A 15 -9.40 -4.23 -10.02
C PRO A 15 -8.78 -4.94 -11.22
N GLN A 16 -7.77 -4.33 -11.84
CA GLN A 16 -7.03 -4.90 -12.96
C GLN A 16 -5.57 -5.10 -12.58
N GLY A 17 -4.96 -6.18 -13.06
CA GLY A 17 -3.54 -6.44 -12.87
C GLY A 17 -2.66 -5.47 -13.64
N PHE A 18 -1.52 -5.11 -13.06
CA PHE A 18 -0.56 -4.20 -13.70
C PHE A 18 0.86 -4.41 -13.16
N ASN A 19 1.86 -4.44 -14.04
CA ASN A 19 3.29 -4.57 -13.68
C ASN A 19 3.59 -5.70 -12.67
N GLY A 20 2.99 -6.87 -12.87
CA GLY A 20 3.20 -8.05 -12.02
C GLY A 20 2.35 -8.07 -10.75
N PHE A 21 1.56 -7.03 -10.45
CA PHE A 21 0.54 -7.09 -9.41
C PHE A 21 -0.69 -7.83 -9.93
N ASP A 22 -1.08 -8.90 -9.25
CA ASP A 22 -2.34 -9.61 -9.45
C ASP A 22 -3.34 -9.24 -8.34
N PRO A 23 -4.42 -8.49 -8.63
CA PRO A 23 -5.39 -8.11 -7.61
C PRO A 23 -6.16 -9.31 -7.04
N PHE A 24 -6.35 -10.39 -7.81
CA PHE A 24 -7.13 -11.55 -7.36
C PHE A 24 -6.42 -12.30 -6.22
N ALA A 25 -5.09 -12.27 -6.22
CA ALA A 25 -4.26 -12.78 -5.12
C ALA A 25 -4.41 -12.00 -3.80
N PHE A 26 -5.11 -10.87 -3.79
CA PHE A 26 -5.34 -10.04 -2.60
C PHE A 26 -6.81 -9.71 -2.36
N MET A 27 -7.73 -10.41 -3.02
CA MET A 27 -9.17 -10.27 -2.76
C MET A 27 -9.51 -10.68 -1.31
N PRO A 28 -10.68 -10.25 -0.81
CA PRO A 28 -11.19 -10.78 0.46
C PRO A 28 -11.24 -12.31 0.40
N GLU A 29 -10.88 -12.96 1.50
CA GLU A 29 -10.90 -14.43 1.64
C GLU A 29 -9.87 -15.21 0.80
N THR A 30 -9.06 -14.55 -0.04
CA THR A 30 -7.96 -15.22 -0.73
C THR A 30 -7.00 -15.89 0.28
N PRO A 31 -6.65 -17.18 0.10
CA PRO A 31 -5.73 -17.85 0.99
C PRO A 31 -4.38 -17.13 1.06
N ARG A 32 -3.83 -17.01 2.27
CA ARG A 32 -2.56 -16.30 2.51
C ARG A 32 -1.41 -16.83 1.64
N GLU A 33 -1.39 -18.13 1.36
CA GLU A 33 -0.38 -18.75 0.49
C GLU A 33 -0.43 -18.19 -0.94
N GLU A 34 -1.61 -17.89 -1.48
CA GLU A 34 -1.74 -17.30 -2.81
C GLU A 34 -1.22 -15.86 -2.83
N SER A 35 -1.54 -15.07 -1.79
CA SER A 35 -0.99 -13.72 -1.65
C SER A 35 0.54 -13.75 -1.54
N LEU A 36 1.10 -14.71 -0.78
CA LEU A 36 2.56 -14.86 -0.66
C LEU A 36 3.20 -15.26 -1.98
N ARG A 37 2.62 -16.22 -2.71
CA ARG A 37 3.11 -16.62 -4.03
C ARG A 37 3.10 -15.44 -5.01
N SER A 38 2.03 -14.64 -5.01
CA SER A 38 1.96 -13.43 -5.84
C SER A 38 3.03 -12.40 -5.44
N LEU A 39 3.30 -12.23 -4.14
CA LEU A 39 4.41 -11.38 -3.68
C LEU A 39 5.78 -11.90 -4.14
N ASP A 40 6.02 -13.21 -4.12
CA ASP A 40 7.26 -13.81 -4.61
C ASP A 40 7.44 -13.61 -6.12
N GLU A 41 6.36 -13.74 -6.89
CA GLU A 41 6.34 -13.43 -8.32
C GLU A 41 6.64 -11.95 -8.59
N MET A 42 6.06 -11.04 -7.80
CA MET A 42 6.37 -9.60 -7.86
C MET A 42 7.83 -9.32 -7.53
N VAL A 43 8.42 -10.01 -6.54
CA VAL A 43 9.86 -9.90 -6.21
C VAL A 43 10.72 -10.37 -7.38
N ALA A 44 10.40 -11.54 -7.97
CA ALA A 44 11.12 -12.09 -9.10
C ALA A 44 11.03 -11.19 -10.35
N PHE A 45 9.85 -10.61 -10.60
CA PHE A 45 9.64 -9.63 -11.66
C PHE A 45 10.47 -8.37 -11.45
N ASN A 46 10.37 -7.75 -10.26
CA ASN A 46 11.07 -6.50 -9.96
C ASN A 46 12.58 -6.64 -9.90
N ARG A 47 13.12 -7.82 -9.56
CA ARG A 47 14.57 -8.09 -9.55
C ARG A 47 15.23 -7.92 -10.93
N LYS A 48 14.45 -7.99 -12.01
CA LYS A 48 14.93 -7.76 -13.39
C LYS A 48 15.04 -6.27 -13.74
N SER A 49 14.46 -5.39 -12.93
CA SER A 49 14.47 -3.94 -13.14
C SER A 49 15.82 -3.34 -12.73
N ALA A 50 16.31 -2.37 -13.50
CA ALA A 50 17.45 -1.54 -13.08
C ALA A 50 17.09 -0.56 -11.93
N LYS A 51 15.80 -0.40 -11.61
CA LYS A 51 15.35 0.45 -10.50
C LYS A 51 15.52 -0.31 -9.18
N THR A 52 16.41 0.17 -8.32
CA THR A 52 16.64 -0.43 -6.99
C THR A 52 15.64 0.03 -5.93
N HIS A 53 14.96 1.16 -6.13
CA HIS A 53 14.01 1.75 -5.20
C HIS A 53 12.79 2.35 -5.92
N SER A 54 11.66 2.43 -5.22
CA SER A 54 10.43 3.05 -5.74
C SER A 54 10.55 4.57 -5.92
N GLY A 55 9.58 5.18 -6.61
CA GLY A 55 9.45 6.64 -6.72
C GLY A 55 9.28 7.30 -5.35
N ILE A 56 8.26 6.85 -4.61
CA ILE A 56 7.96 7.27 -3.23
C ILE A 56 9.20 7.16 -2.33
N TRP A 57 9.93 6.03 -2.38
CA TRP A 57 11.14 5.88 -1.57
C TRP A 57 12.18 6.95 -1.90
N ARG A 58 12.44 7.25 -3.19
CA ARG A 58 13.40 8.30 -3.57
C ARG A 58 12.92 9.68 -3.15
N ASP A 59 11.61 9.91 -3.16
CA ASP A 59 11.04 11.18 -2.74
C ASP A 59 11.22 11.42 -1.23
N LEU A 60 11.05 10.38 -0.41
CA LEU A 60 11.25 10.43 1.04
C LEU A 60 12.74 10.36 1.46
N ALA A 61 13.52 9.45 0.87
CA ALA A 61 14.88 9.17 1.31
C ALA A 61 15.91 10.16 0.74
N VAL A 62 15.75 10.55 -0.52
CA VAL A 62 16.74 11.33 -1.27
C VAL A 62 16.28 12.77 -1.47
N ARG A 63 15.09 12.98 -2.04
CA ARG A 63 14.64 14.33 -2.43
C ARG A 63 14.03 15.14 -1.29
N LYS A 64 13.59 14.48 -0.22
CA LYS A 64 12.93 15.12 0.95
C LYS A 64 11.76 16.01 0.52
N ARG A 65 10.88 15.48 -0.33
CA ARG A 65 9.69 16.18 -0.84
C ARG A 65 8.42 15.36 -0.61
N ARG A 66 7.27 16.04 -0.69
CA ARG A 66 5.96 15.38 -0.67
C ARG A 66 5.81 14.37 -1.81
N THR A 67 5.17 13.26 -1.48
CA THR A 67 4.87 12.14 -2.36
C THR A 67 3.47 12.28 -2.93
N GLU A 68 3.10 11.33 -3.78
CA GLU A 68 1.76 11.20 -4.35
C GLU A 68 0.78 10.40 -3.46
N VAL A 69 1.10 10.17 -2.18
CA VAL A 69 0.30 9.37 -1.25
C VAL A 69 -1.15 9.85 -1.15
N ASP A 70 -1.37 11.17 -1.11
CA ASP A 70 -2.71 11.77 -1.03
C ASP A 70 -3.54 11.49 -2.28
N ALA A 71 -2.91 11.45 -3.44
CA ALA A 71 -3.59 11.19 -4.71
C ALA A 71 -3.85 9.69 -4.93
N GLN A 72 -2.94 8.82 -4.48
CA GLN A 72 -3.05 7.37 -4.70
C GLN A 72 -3.89 6.67 -3.62
N LEU A 73 -3.64 6.96 -2.33
CA LEU A 73 -4.26 6.26 -1.20
C LEU A 73 -5.37 7.08 -0.54
N GLY A 74 -5.29 8.41 -0.58
CA GLY A 74 -6.32 9.29 -0.03
C GLY A 74 -7.74 8.97 -0.51
N PRO A 75 -8.00 8.78 -1.82
CA PRO A 75 -9.32 8.40 -2.32
C PRO A 75 -9.81 7.06 -1.76
N ILE A 76 -8.93 6.09 -1.54
CA ILE A 76 -9.32 4.78 -1.02
C ILE A 76 -9.84 4.91 0.41
N VAL A 77 -9.14 5.68 1.26
CA VAL A 77 -9.56 5.93 2.65
C VAL A 77 -10.89 6.69 2.68
N ALA A 78 -11.03 7.73 1.84
CA ALA A 78 -12.25 8.53 1.77
C ALA A 78 -13.46 7.71 1.29
N ILE A 79 -13.31 6.92 0.22
CA ILE A 79 -14.37 6.05 -0.31
C ILE A 79 -14.70 4.95 0.70
N GLY A 80 -13.69 4.35 1.35
CA GLY A 80 -13.90 3.37 2.41
C GLY A 80 -14.77 3.91 3.54
N ALA A 81 -14.49 5.13 4.01
CA ALA A 81 -15.32 5.79 5.02
C ALA A 81 -16.75 6.04 4.54
N GLN A 82 -16.95 6.49 3.31
CA GLN A 82 -18.27 6.73 2.72
C GLN A 82 -19.11 5.44 2.59
N LEU A 83 -18.47 4.31 2.29
CA LEU A 83 -19.11 3.02 2.10
C LEU A 83 -19.20 2.18 3.39
N GLY A 84 -18.68 2.69 4.51
CA GLY A 84 -18.62 1.93 5.77
C GLY A 84 -17.66 0.74 5.73
N VAL A 85 -16.63 0.78 4.87
CA VAL A 85 -15.58 -0.24 4.76
C VAL A 85 -14.30 0.28 5.45
N PRO A 86 -13.91 -0.29 6.61
CA PRO A 86 -12.75 0.18 7.34
C PRO A 86 -11.43 -0.03 6.58
N THR A 87 -10.59 1.00 6.56
CA THR A 87 -9.23 0.95 6.01
C THR A 87 -8.15 1.39 7.02
N PRO A 88 -8.11 0.82 8.25
CA PRO A 88 -7.21 1.28 9.30
C PRO A 88 -5.72 1.18 8.92
N LEU A 89 -5.30 0.12 8.23
CA LEU A 89 -3.90 -0.05 7.83
C LEU A 89 -3.51 0.99 6.77
N THR A 90 -4.38 1.22 5.79
CA THR A 90 -4.15 2.18 4.71
C THR A 90 -4.15 3.61 5.24
N ALA A 91 -5.08 3.95 6.15
CA ALA A 91 -5.10 5.25 6.81
C ALA A 91 -3.83 5.48 7.64
N ARG A 92 -3.40 4.49 8.43
CA ARG A 92 -2.17 4.58 9.22
C ARG A 92 -0.93 4.73 8.35
N LEU A 93 -0.87 4.05 7.20
CA LEU A 93 0.23 4.21 6.25
C LEU A 93 0.31 5.64 5.71
N VAL A 94 -0.83 6.26 5.37
CA VAL A 94 -0.89 7.65 4.92
C VAL A 94 -0.34 8.59 6.00
N GLU A 95 -0.80 8.44 7.25
CA GLU A 95 -0.31 9.24 8.39
C GLU A 95 1.21 9.12 8.58
N LEU A 96 1.75 7.89 8.53
CA LEU A 96 3.18 7.66 8.69
C LEU A 96 3.99 8.29 7.55
N ILE A 97 3.46 8.31 6.32
CA ILE A 97 4.11 9.00 5.20
C ILE A 97 4.10 10.50 5.44
N HIS A 98 2.98 11.09 5.87
CA HIS A 98 2.92 12.53 6.21
C HIS A 98 3.90 12.90 7.32
N ASP A 99 4.03 12.08 8.36
CA ASP A 99 5.02 12.31 9.42
C ASP A 99 6.46 12.33 8.90
N ILE A 100 6.77 11.50 7.90
CA ILE A 100 8.10 11.47 7.27
C ILE A 100 8.30 12.67 6.36
N GLU A 101 7.29 13.05 5.58
CA GLU A 101 7.31 14.23 4.71
C GLU A 101 7.48 15.53 5.49
N GLU A 102 6.87 15.61 6.68
CA GLU A 102 6.96 16.78 7.59
C GLU A 102 8.20 16.74 8.50
N GLY A 103 9.01 15.68 8.42
CA GLY A 103 10.21 15.54 9.23
C GLY A 103 9.95 15.23 10.72
N ARG A 104 8.71 14.88 11.09
CA ARG A 104 8.35 14.44 12.45
C ARG A 104 8.83 13.04 12.77
N ARG A 105 9.05 12.21 11.74
CA ARG A 105 9.47 10.81 11.84
C ARG A 105 10.55 10.49 10.80
N PRO A 106 11.63 9.76 11.13
CA PRO A 106 12.59 9.29 10.14
C PRO A 106 12.01 8.15 9.28
N LEU A 107 12.42 8.04 8.01
CA LEU A 107 12.14 6.88 7.18
C LEU A 107 13.00 5.69 7.64
N GLN A 108 12.38 4.71 8.29
CA GLN A 108 13.08 3.54 8.85
C GLN A 108 12.18 2.31 8.92
N THR A 109 12.79 1.13 8.92
CA THR A 109 12.09 -0.17 8.97
C THR A 109 11.23 -0.32 10.23
N ALA A 110 11.65 0.25 11.36
CA ALA A 110 10.87 0.20 12.62
C ALA A 110 9.49 0.87 12.50
N ASN A 111 9.26 1.72 11.51
CA ASN A 111 7.92 2.27 11.26
C ASN A 111 6.93 1.20 10.77
N LEU A 112 7.40 0.04 10.29
CA LEU A 112 6.53 -1.07 9.92
C LEU A 112 5.88 -1.73 11.14
N ASP A 113 6.48 -1.62 12.32
CA ASP A 113 5.92 -2.18 13.56
C ASP A 113 4.61 -1.49 13.93
N GLU A 114 4.47 -0.20 13.61
CA GLU A 114 3.23 0.58 13.77
C GLU A 114 2.08 0.02 12.94
N LEU A 115 2.40 -0.54 11.76
CA LEU A 115 1.43 -1.16 10.87
C LEU A 115 1.13 -2.59 11.30
N ALA A 116 2.17 -3.33 11.71
CA ALA A 116 2.02 -4.70 12.21
C ALA A 116 1.15 -4.74 13.48
N ALA A 117 1.23 -3.74 14.35
CA ALA A 117 0.40 -3.64 15.55
C ALA A 117 -1.11 -3.54 15.26
N LEU A 118 -1.51 -3.19 14.03
CA LEU A 118 -2.91 -3.18 13.59
C LEU A 118 -3.39 -4.54 13.06
N LEU A 119 -2.46 -5.47 12.81
CA LEU A 119 -2.71 -6.83 12.38
C LEU A 119 -2.68 -7.71 13.63
N GLY A 120 -3.85 -7.93 14.24
CA GLY A 120 -4.00 -8.82 15.39
C GLY A 120 -3.57 -10.25 15.12
#